data_AF-A0A6M7UXG3-F1
#
_entry.id   AF-A0A6M7UXG3-F1
#
_cell.length_a   1.000
_cell.length_b   1.000
_cell.length_c   1.000
_cell.angle_alpha   90.00
_cell.angle_beta   90.00
_cell.angle_gamma   90.00
#
_symmetry.space_group_name_H-M   'P 1'
#
loop_
_entity.id
_entity.type
_entity.pdbx_description
1 polymer ?
#
loop_
_entity_poly.entity_id
_entity_poly.type
_entity_poly.pdbx_seq_one_letter_code
_entity_poly.pdbx_strand_id
1 'polypeptide(L)'
;MVSERLKTALEETDKEAVVFAECEVYHISGKPIEPKHYLCDVTREIDAVDEASSTLKIEYHQGVKIYDLSGRSILNLKLESVGSAHIFRLKNTALVVCDASVRDTCIAAGIKDPELFTDISAY
;
A
#
# COMPACT_ATOMS: atom_id res chain seq x y z
N MET A 1 -5.48 9.29 0.18
CA MET A 1 -5.20 10.60 0.80
C MET A 1 -4.53 10.37 2.13
N VAL A 2 -3.63 11.26 2.54
CA VAL A 2 -2.88 11.12 3.79
C VAL A 2 -2.76 12.46 4.51
N SER A 3 -2.63 12.42 5.85
CA SER A 3 -2.24 13.59 6.64
C SER A 3 -0.76 13.91 6.44
N GLU A 4 -0.33 15.13 6.75
CA GLU A 4 1.08 15.53 6.76
C GLU A 4 1.96 14.58 7.59
N ARG A 5 1.46 14.16 8.76
CA ARG A 5 2.18 13.24 9.65
C ARG A 5 2.40 11.86 9.03
N LEU A 6 1.38 11.34 8.33
CA LEU A 6 1.52 10.07 7.62
C LEU A 6 2.44 10.22 6.41
N LYS A 7 2.37 11.34 5.67
CA LYS A 7 3.32 11.65 4.60
C LYS A 7 4.76 11.58 5.09
N THR A 8 5.10 12.27 6.19
CA THR A 8 6.46 12.26 6.76
C THR A 8 6.92 10.84 7.13
N ALA A 9 6.07 10.05 7.80
CA ALA A 9 6.40 8.68 8.16
C ALA A 9 6.70 7.77 6.95
N LEU A 10 5.93 7.94 5.85
CA LEU A 10 6.15 7.21 4.61
C LEU A 10 7.44 7.64 3.91
N GLU A 11 7.73 8.95 3.86
CA GLU A 11 8.98 9.48 3.28
C GLU A 11 10.23 9.05 4.06
N GLU A 12 10.14 9.01 5.39
CA GLU A 12 11.22 8.54 6.27
C GLU A 12 11.58 7.07 6.02
N THR A 13 10.60 6.25 5.65
CA THR A 13 10.81 4.81 5.46
C THR A 13 11.13 4.45 4.02
N ASP A 14 10.44 5.04 3.03
CA ASP A 14 10.63 4.71 1.61
C ASP A 14 10.21 5.85 0.67
N LYS A 15 10.93 6.98 0.74
CA LYS A 15 10.70 8.15 -0.13
C LYS A 15 10.63 7.85 -1.64
N GLU A 16 11.27 6.77 -2.09
CA GLU A 16 11.35 6.44 -3.51
C GLU A 16 10.08 5.72 -4.00
N ALA A 17 9.32 5.10 -3.10
CA ALA A 17 8.09 4.40 -3.44
C ALA A 17 6.89 5.35 -3.57
N VAL A 18 6.91 6.49 -2.88
CA VAL A 18 5.74 7.36 -2.69
C VAL A 18 5.89 8.72 -3.38
N VAL A 19 4.78 9.23 -3.91
CA VAL A 19 4.66 10.58 -4.45
C VAL A 19 3.45 11.27 -3.83
N PHE A 20 3.59 12.56 -3.53
CA PHE A 20 2.56 13.36 -2.89
C PHE A 20 2.19 14.58 -3.73
N ALA A 21 0.91 14.90 -3.77
CA ALA A 21 0.40 16.16 -4.31
C ALA A 21 -0.46 16.87 -3.26
N GLU A 22 -0.22 18.16 -3.05
CA GLU A 22 -1.06 19.00 -2.19
C GLU A 22 -2.49 19.05 -2.73
N CYS A 23 -3.47 18.91 -1.85
CA CYS A 23 -4.87 19.11 -2.22
C CYS A 23 -5.62 19.88 -1.13
N GLU A 24 -6.53 20.76 -1.58
CA GLU A 24 -7.50 21.39 -0.69
C GLU A 24 -8.61 20.39 -0.40
N VAL A 25 -8.80 20.06 0.87
CA VAL A 25 -9.81 19.12 1.31
C VAL A 25 -10.82 19.87 2.15
N TYR A 26 -12.10 19.61 1.89
CA TYR A 26 -13.19 20.23 2.62
C TYR A 26 -14.02 19.16 3.31
N HIS A 27 -14.42 19.43 4.54
CA HIS A 27 -15.50 18.70 5.19
C HIS A 27 -16.79 18.82 4.36
N ILE A 28 -17.71 17.88 4.56
CA ILE A 28 -19.03 17.93 3.91
C ILE A 28 -19.82 19.21 4.24
N SER A 29 -19.46 19.89 5.36
CA SER A 29 -19.99 21.20 5.75
C SER A 29 -19.40 22.39 4.96
N GLY A 30 -18.47 22.13 4.03
CA GLY A 30 -17.76 23.15 3.25
C GLY A 30 -16.58 23.81 3.95
N LYS A 31 -16.25 23.41 5.19
CA LYS A 31 -15.08 23.95 5.91
C LYS A 31 -13.79 23.24 5.47
N PRO A 32 -12.68 23.97 5.25
CA PRO A 32 -11.40 23.34 4.94
C PRO A 32 -10.95 22.43 6.08
N ILE A 33 -10.34 21.30 5.72
CA ILE A 33 -9.70 20.38 6.67
C ILE A 33 -8.29 20.89 6.95
N GLU A 34 -8.01 21.10 8.24
CA GLU A 34 -6.68 21.42 8.75
C GLU A 34 -6.26 20.33 9.75
N PRO A 35 -5.00 19.87 9.75
CA PRO A 35 -3.89 20.30 8.88
C PRO A 35 -4.03 19.85 7.42
N LYS A 36 -3.17 20.39 6.54
CA LYS A 36 -3.08 20.01 5.12
C LYS A 36 -3.04 18.49 4.93
N HIS A 37 -3.74 18.05 3.89
CA HIS A 37 -3.76 16.68 3.42
C HIS A 37 -3.16 16.60 2.01
N TYR A 38 -2.72 15.40 1.66
CA TYR A 38 -2.05 15.12 0.40
C TYR A 38 -2.73 13.96 -0.30
N LEU A 39 -2.85 14.03 -1.62
CA LEU A 39 -2.98 12.84 -2.44
C LEU A 39 -1.65 12.10 -2.37
N CYS A 40 -1.71 10.80 -2.10
CA CYS A 40 -0.55 9.91 -2.01
C CYS A 40 -0.73 8.83 -3.07
N ASP A 41 0.31 8.62 -3.86
CA ASP A 41 0.39 7.50 -4.80
C ASP A 41 1.66 6.68 -4.53
N VAL A 42 1.55 5.37 -4.70
CA VAL A 42 2.69 4.44 -4.58
C VAL A 42 3.11 4.09 -6.01
N THR A 43 4.18 4.69 -6.50
CA THR A 43 4.55 4.59 -7.92
C THR A 43 5.30 3.31 -8.24
N ARG A 44 6.09 2.79 -7.28
CA ARG A 44 6.85 1.55 -7.43
C ARG A 44 5.90 0.35 -7.55
N GLU A 45 6.04 -0.41 -8.63
CA GLU A 45 5.33 -1.66 -8.86
C GLU A 45 6.33 -2.82 -8.95
N ILE A 46 6.06 -3.94 -8.27
CA ILE A 46 6.95 -5.11 -8.23
C ILE A 46 6.17 -6.38 -8.58
N ASP A 47 6.75 -7.19 -9.46
CA ASP A 47 6.29 -8.55 -9.79
C ASP A 47 6.87 -9.54 -8.77
N ALA A 48 6.23 -9.60 -7.59
CA ALA A 48 6.72 -10.39 -6.47
C ALA A 48 5.85 -11.60 -6.13
N VAL A 49 4.75 -11.87 -6.84
CA VAL A 49 3.89 -13.03 -6.52
C VAL A 49 4.62 -14.33 -6.80
N ASP A 50 4.70 -15.20 -5.80
CA ASP A 50 5.10 -16.58 -6.01
C ASP A 50 3.89 -17.44 -6.38
N GLU A 51 3.56 -17.46 -7.67
CA GLU A 51 2.44 -18.26 -8.20
C GLU A 51 2.59 -19.76 -7.88
N ALA A 52 3.81 -20.26 -7.63
CA ALA A 52 4.04 -21.68 -7.37
C ALA A 52 3.70 -22.08 -5.92
N SER A 53 3.85 -21.16 -4.97
CA SER A 53 3.54 -21.39 -3.55
C SER A 53 2.28 -20.67 -3.07
N SER A 54 1.67 -19.84 -3.91
CA SER A 54 0.41 -19.15 -3.61
C SER A 54 -0.82 -19.99 -4.01
N THR A 55 -1.92 -19.79 -3.29
CA THR A 55 -3.25 -20.30 -3.65
C THR A 55 -4.13 -19.11 -3.94
N LEU A 56 -4.29 -18.75 -5.22
CA LEU A 56 -5.06 -17.58 -5.63
C LEU A 56 -5.73 -17.83 -6.97
N LYS A 57 -6.81 -17.10 -7.23
CA LYS A 57 -7.51 -17.19 -8.52
C LYS A 57 -6.87 -16.21 -9.49
N ILE A 58 -6.65 -16.65 -10.72
CA ILE A 58 -6.09 -15.83 -11.79
C ILE A 58 -7.20 -15.57 -12.81
N GLU A 59 -7.50 -14.30 -13.03
CA GLU A 59 -8.45 -13.84 -14.04
C GLU A 59 -7.73 -13.12 -15.18
N TYR A 60 -8.42 -13.01 -16.31
CA TYR A 60 -7.95 -12.25 -17.45
C TYR A 60 -9.03 -11.28 -17.90
N HIS A 61 -8.75 -9.97 -17.79
CA HIS A 61 -9.63 -8.90 -18.23
C HIS A 61 -9.00 -8.23 -19.45
N GLN A 62 -9.64 -8.33 -20.61
CA GLN A 62 -9.11 -7.81 -21.89
C GLN A 62 -7.68 -8.28 -22.20
N GLY A 63 -7.34 -9.52 -21.81
CA GLY A 63 -6.00 -10.09 -22.01
C GLY A 63 -4.96 -9.71 -20.95
N VAL A 64 -5.32 -8.88 -19.96
CA VAL A 64 -4.46 -8.54 -18.83
C VAL A 64 -4.71 -9.50 -17.68
N LYS A 65 -3.63 -10.11 -17.15
CA LYS A 65 -3.67 -10.98 -15.97
C LYS A 65 -4.02 -10.15 -14.73
N ILE A 66 -4.95 -10.65 -13.91
CA ILE A 66 -5.32 -10.06 -12.62
C ILE A 66 -5.37 -11.17 -11.56
N TYR A 67 -4.77 -10.93 -10.40
CA TYR A 67 -4.90 -11.79 -9.23
C TYR A 67 -6.17 -11.43 -8.46
N ASP A 68 -7.07 -12.40 -8.33
CA ASP A 68 -8.27 -12.32 -7.51
C ASP A 68 -7.95 -12.87 -6.11
N LEU A 69 -7.81 -11.94 -5.17
CA LEU A 69 -7.52 -12.19 -3.74
C LEU A 69 -8.81 -12.33 -2.91
N SER A 70 -9.98 -12.51 -3.55
CA SER A 70 -11.22 -12.75 -2.84
C SER A 70 -11.34 -14.23 -2.41
N GLY A 71 -12.00 -14.45 -1.26
CA GLY A 71 -12.21 -15.79 -0.72
C GLY A 71 -11.10 -16.22 0.25
N ARG A 72 -10.73 -17.50 0.21
CA ARG A 72 -9.57 -18.03 0.96
C ARG A 72 -8.40 -18.13 0.00
N SER A 73 -7.71 -17.03 -0.20
CA SER A 73 -6.44 -17.06 -0.92
C SER A 73 -5.29 -17.33 0.05
N ILE A 74 -4.11 -17.60 -0.48
CA ILE A 74 -2.85 -17.61 0.25
C ILE A 74 -1.87 -16.92 -0.67
N LEU A 75 -1.41 -15.74 -0.29
CA LEU A 75 -0.48 -14.95 -1.07
C LEU A 75 0.93 -15.08 -0.51
N ASN A 76 1.82 -15.67 -1.30
CA ASN A 76 3.25 -15.75 -1.00
C ASN A 76 4.04 -14.86 -1.96
N LEU A 77 5.09 -14.23 -1.44
CA LEU A 77 5.94 -13.32 -2.19
C LEU A 77 7.35 -13.87 -2.36
N LYS A 78 7.92 -13.68 -3.55
CA LYS A 78 9.34 -13.86 -3.86
C LYS A 78 10.13 -12.71 -3.27
N LEU A 79 10.68 -12.91 -2.07
CA LEU A 79 11.41 -11.86 -1.34
C LEU A 79 12.63 -11.36 -2.12
N GLU A 80 13.23 -12.19 -2.96
CA GLU A 80 14.31 -11.80 -3.87
C GLU A 80 13.87 -10.76 -4.91
N SER A 81 12.61 -10.77 -5.34
CA SER A 81 12.04 -9.76 -6.24
C SER A 81 11.74 -8.45 -5.53
N VAL A 82 11.42 -8.50 -4.22
CA VAL A 82 11.12 -7.31 -3.40
C VAL A 82 12.42 -6.54 -3.10
N GLY A 83 13.51 -7.25 -2.82
CA GLY A 83 14.80 -6.63 -2.53
C GLY A 83 14.75 -5.75 -1.27
N SER A 84 15.19 -4.50 -1.39
CA SER A 84 15.21 -3.53 -0.30
C SER A 84 14.01 -2.58 -0.28
N ALA A 85 12.97 -2.85 -1.07
CA ALA A 85 11.76 -2.02 -1.09
C ALA A 85 10.93 -2.25 0.17
N HIS A 86 10.49 -1.17 0.83
CA HIS A 86 9.63 -1.24 2.00
C HIS A 86 8.17 -0.97 1.65
N ILE A 87 7.89 -0.25 0.56
CA ILE A 87 6.54 0.02 0.04
C ILE A 87 6.50 -0.24 -1.47
N PHE A 88 5.49 -0.95 -1.95
CA PHE A 88 5.26 -1.15 -3.39
C PHE A 88 3.81 -1.57 -3.69
N ARG A 89 3.38 -1.35 -4.94
CA ARG A 89 2.21 -2.00 -5.52
C ARG A 89 2.61 -3.38 -6.03
N LEU A 90 1.81 -4.39 -5.69
CA LEU A 90 2.01 -5.72 -6.21
C LEU A 90 1.40 -5.80 -7.62
N LYS A 91 2.20 -6.24 -8.59
CA LYS A 91 1.77 -6.29 -10.00
C LYS A 91 0.55 -7.19 -10.18
N ASN A 92 -0.33 -6.83 -11.12
CA ASN A 92 -1.58 -7.53 -11.44
C ASN A 92 -2.61 -7.55 -10.29
N THR A 93 -2.50 -6.66 -9.30
CA THR A 93 -3.50 -6.46 -8.24
C THR A 93 -3.56 -4.98 -7.84
N ALA A 94 -4.60 -4.60 -7.10
CA ALA A 94 -4.71 -3.27 -6.49
C ALA A 94 -4.00 -3.19 -5.12
N LEU A 95 -3.39 -4.28 -4.66
CA LEU A 95 -2.78 -4.36 -3.34
C LEU A 95 -1.48 -3.53 -3.25
N VAL A 96 -1.41 -2.67 -2.23
CA VAL A 96 -0.17 -2.06 -1.76
C VAL A 96 0.38 -2.91 -0.63
N VAL A 97 1.64 -3.29 -0.72
CA VAL A 97 2.34 -4.08 0.28
C VAL A 97 3.37 -3.18 0.95
N CYS A 98 3.47 -3.30 2.28
CA CYS A 98 4.55 -2.73 3.05
C CYS A 98 5.06 -3.71 4.11
N ASP A 99 6.29 -3.51 4.57
CA ASP A 99 6.87 -4.32 5.63
C ASP A 99 6.61 -3.75 7.04
N ALA A 100 7.17 -4.44 8.04
CA ALA A 100 7.04 -4.06 9.44
C ALA A 100 7.67 -2.70 9.75
N SER A 101 8.73 -2.28 9.04
CA SER A 101 9.38 -1.00 9.30
C SER A 101 8.44 0.17 9.01
N VAL A 102 7.67 0.10 7.92
CA VAL A 102 6.67 1.12 7.58
C VAL A 102 5.59 1.21 8.65
N ARG A 103 5.07 0.05 9.07
CA ARG A 103 4.07 -0.03 10.15
C ARG A 103 4.60 0.58 11.43
N ASP A 104 5.80 0.20 11.84
CA ASP A 104 6.38 0.60 13.12
C ASP A 104 6.68 2.12 13.14
N THR A 105 7.18 2.69 12.02
CA THR A 105 7.35 4.15 11.86
C THR A 105 6.00 4.87 11.94
N CYS A 106 4.95 4.35 11.30
CA CYS A 106 3.61 4.95 11.37
C CYS A 106 3.04 4.93 12.79
N ILE A 107 3.21 3.81 13.53
CA ILE A 107 2.79 3.69 14.92
C ILE A 107 3.57 4.68 15.80
N ALA A 108 4.89 4.79 15.61
CA ALA A 108 5.74 5.74 16.33
C ALA A 108 5.34 7.21 16.06
N ALA A 109 4.92 7.52 14.84
CA ALA A 109 4.33 8.81 14.47
C ALA A 109 2.92 9.02 15.07
N GLY A 110 2.34 8.02 15.74
CA GLY A 110 1.02 8.10 16.37
C GLY A 110 -0.14 7.95 15.39
N ILE A 111 0.08 7.31 14.24
CA ILE A 111 -0.97 6.85 13.34
C ILE A 111 -1.56 5.58 13.97
N LYS A 112 -2.73 5.72 14.60
CA LYS A 112 -3.41 4.66 15.35
C LYS A 112 -4.72 4.32 14.66
N ASP A 113 -4.62 3.76 13.47
CA ASP A 113 -5.77 3.19 12.78
C ASP A 113 -5.55 1.67 12.64
N PRO A 114 -6.36 0.83 13.31
CA PRO A 114 -6.22 -0.62 13.26
C PRO A 114 -6.50 -1.20 11.87
N GLU A 115 -7.15 -0.47 10.96
CA GLU A 115 -7.42 -0.92 9.59
C GLU A 115 -6.30 -0.53 8.61
N LEU A 116 -5.31 0.27 9.04
CA LEU A 116 -4.26 0.74 8.14
C LEU A 116 -3.29 -0.36 7.70
N PHE A 117 -3.13 -1.40 8.52
CA PHE A 117 -2.22 -2.51 8.26
C PHE A 117 -2.93 -3.82 8.49
N THR A 118 -3.02 -4.63 7.45
CA THR A 118 -3.52 -6.00 7.51
C THR A 118 -2.38 -6.94 7.17
N ASP A 119 -2.23 -8.02 7.93
CA ASP A 119 -1.25 -9.04 7.61
C ASP A 119 -1.59 -9.66 6.25
N ILE A 120 -0.58 -9.86 5.40
CA ILE A 120 -0.80 -10.39 4.04
C ILE A 120 -1.38 -11.81 4.05
N SER A 121 -1.21 -12.55 5.15
CA SER A 121 -1.82 -13.87 5.36
C SER A 121 -3.31 -13.83 5.74
N ALA A 122 -3.89 -12.65 5.95
CA ALA A 122 -5.31 -12.49 6.22
C ALA A 122 -6.20 -12.54 4.96
N TYR A 123 -5.59 -12.61 3.77
CA TYR A 123 -6.26 -12.78 2.46
C TYR A 123 -6.19 -14.23 1.98
#